data_AF-A0A7S0W9F8-F1
#
_entry.id   AF-A0A7S0W9F8-F1
#
_cell.length_a   1.000
_cell.length_b   1.000
_cell.length_c   1.000
_cell.angle_alpha   90.00
_cell.angle_beta   90.00
_cell.angle_gamma   90.00
#
_symmetry.space_group_name_H-M   'P 1'
#
loop_
_entity.id
_entity.type
_entity.pdbx_description
1 polymer ?
#
loop_
_entity_poly.entity_id
_entity_poly.type
_entity_poly.pdbx_seq_one_letter_code
_entity_poly.pdbx_strand_id
1 'polypeptide(L)'
;GGGGGGGGGGGGDRDARDGPVAPAPHWGKSKYLNLSYQDLGTPYQRPEITRTLREAGRTLVTLRVAANALEAFPDVGWGGLPNLLTLDVSMNRLRSAGSLPRAPRLASLNLARNEIPAAWAAVRGLSWYPRLRSLFLADNPISDGDGQLYLDMVAWSCPAVASLDGQAFSNPLRGEGAPGGLRGWALRTIPPTMLPFFITHPSAQESARQRRQGGVWGW
;
A
#
# COMPACT_ATOMS: atom_id res chain seq x y z
N GLY A 1 63.83 59.20 -2.33
CA GLY A 1 62.96 59.85 -1.34
C GLY A 1 61.86 60.59 -2.06
N GLY A 2 60.64 60.52 -1.54
CA GLY A 2 59.57 61.50 -1.78
C GLY A 2 58.54 61.17 -2.87
N GLY A 3 57.26 61.12 -2.45
CA GLY A 3 56.03 61.27 -3.25
C GLY A 3 55.32 59.95 -3.55
N GLY A 4 54.09 59.64 -3.13
CA GLY A 4 53.00 60.44 -2.59
C GLY A 4 51.73 60.21 -3.42
N GLY A 5 50.62 59.79 -2.79
CA GLY A 5 49.27 60.08 -3.30
C GLY A 5 48.32 58.88 -3.53
N GLY A 6 47.18 58.93 -2.80
CA GLY A 6 45.84 58.46 -3.20
C GLY A 6 45.64 56.95 -3.27
N GLY A 7 44.59 56.33 -2.72
CA GLY A 7 43.23 56.80 -2.44
C GLY A 7 42.26 55.70 -2.89
N GLY A 8 41.06 55.66 -2.31
CA GLY A 8 39.92 54.95 -2.90
C GLY A 8 39.57 53.63 -2.25
N GLY A 9 38.43 53.65 -1.54
CA GLY A 9 37.83 52.49 -0.90
C GLY A 9 37.23 51.48 -1.88
N GLY A 10 36.84 50.35 -1.29
CA GLY A 10 36.07 49.29 -1.93
C GLY A 10 35.38 48.47 -0.86
N GLY A 11 34.33 49.04 -0.26
CA GLY A 11 33.34 48.28 0.47
C GLY A 11 32.67 47.33 -0.51
N GLY A 12 33.02 46.05 -0.43
CA GLY A 12 32.40 44.99 -1.21
C GLY A 12 31.32 44.33 -0.37
N ASP A 13 30.09 44.80 -0.54
CA ASP A 13 28.86 44.15 -0.09
C ASP A 13 28.88 42.66 -0.51
N ARG A 14 28.83 41.77 0.48
CA ARG A 14 28.70 40.31 0.29
C ARG A 14 27.28 39.80 0.52
N ASP A 15 26.28 40.67 0.58
CA ASP A 15 24.91 40.33 0.97
C ASP A 15 23.97 40.15 -0.23
N ALA A 16 24.38 39.36 -1.23
CA ALA A 16 23.59 39.20 -2.47
C ALA A 16 23.41 37.74 -2.92
N ARG A 17 23.09 36.79 -2.02
CA ARG A 17 22.72 35.41 -2.43
C ARG A 17 21.51 34.76 -1.77
N ASP A 18 20.87 35.37 -0.78
CA ASP A 18 19.66 34.81 -0.18
C ASP A 18 18.42 35.52 -0.71
N GLY A 19 18.08 35.24 -1.97
CA GLY A 19 16.73 35.51 -2.46
C GLY A 19 15.69 34.78 -1.60
N PRO A 20 14.45 35.28 -1.50
CA PRO A 20 13.44 34.65 -0.64
C PRO A 20 13.26 33.19 -1.05
N VAL A 21 13.66 32.28 -0.17
CA VAL A 21 13.39 30.85 -0.29
C VAL A 21 11.88 30.73 -0.47
N ALA A 22 11.45 30.21 -1.61
CA ALA A 22 10.03 30.00 -1.89
C ALA A 22 9.40 29.27 -0.69
N PRO A 23 8.24 29.72 -0.18
CA PRO A 23 7.62 29.09 0.98
C PRO A 23 7.46 27.60 0.69
N ALA A 24 7.90 26.76 1.63
CA ALA A 24 7.84 25.32 1.48
C ALA A 24 6.40 24.91 1.07
N PRO A 25 6.24 24.09 0.03
CA PRO A 25 4.91 23.73 -0.47
C PRO A 25 4.04 23.18 0.67
N HIS A 26 2.85 23.75 0.81
CA HIS A 26 1.92 23.39 1.88
C HIS A 26 1.12 22.13 1.52
N TRP A 27 1.79 20.97 1.53
CA TRP A 27 1.20 19.70 1.13
C TRP A 27 0.00 19.28 1.99
N GLY A 28 -0.09 19.77 3.23
CA GLY A 28 -1.12 19.41 4.20
C GLY A 28 -2.57 19.69 3.80
N LYS A 29 -2.81 20.44 2.74
CA LYS A 29 -4.16 20.66 2.17
C LYS A 29 -4.43 19.90 0.86
N SER A 30 -3.45 19.14 0.37
CA SER A 30 -3.53 18.48 -0.93
C SER A 30 -4.46 17.26 -0.86
N LYS A 31 -5.50 17.25 -1.70
CA LYS A 31 -6.35 16.07 -1.88
C LYS A 31 -5.82 15.12 -2.95
N TYR A 32 -5.11 15.66 -3.93
CA TYR A 32 -4.48 14.93 -5.02
C TYR A 32 -2.99 15.22 -4.99
N LEU A 33 -2.18 14.18 -5.00
CA LEU A 33 -0.74 14.29 -5.07
C LEU A 33 -0.20 13.28 -6.07
N ASN A 34 0.58 13.78 -7.03
CA ASN A 34 1.27 12.95 -8.02
C ASN A 34 2.78 13.16 -7.86
N LEU A 35 3.45 12.11 -7.42
CA LEU A 35 4.90 12.01 -7.25
C LEU A 35 5.48 10.95 -8.21
N SER A 36 4.78 10.62 -9.29
CA SER A 36 5.22 9.59 -10.22
C SER A 36 6.40 10.08 -11.07
N TYR A 37 7.28 9.17 -11.49
CA TYR A 37 8.44 9.46 -12.34
C TYR A 37 9.44 10.44 -11.71
N GLN A 38 9.75 10.27 -10.42
CA GLN A 38 10.64 11.16 -9.64
C GLN A 38 11.85 10.43 -9.03
N ASP A 39 12.07 9.14 -9.37
CA ASP A 39 13.17 8.29 -8.88
C ASP A 39 13.25 8.11 -7.34
N LEU A 40 12.08 8.19 -6.67
CA LEU A 40 11.96 8.25 -5.20
C LEU A 40 12.41 6.98 -4.44
N GLY A 41 12.83 5.95 -5.15
CA GLY A 41 13.35 4.68 -4.61
C GLY A 41 14.74 4.79 -4.01
N THR A 42 15.50 5.82 -4.39
CA THR A 42 16.86 6.03 -3.90
C THR A 42 16.89 6.26 -2.39
N PRO A 43 17.91 5.73 -1.66
CA PRO A 43 18.03 5.95 -0.22
C PRO A 43 18.04 7.44 0.18
N TYR A 44 18.52 8.31 -0.72
CA TYR A 44 18.59 9.76 -0.51
C TYR A 44 17.26 10.48 -0.58
N GLN A 45 16.27 9.96 -1.31
CA GLN A 45 14.95 10.62 -1.47
C GLN A 45 13.87 10.02 -0.55
N ARG A 46 14.13 8.84 0.03
CA ARG A 46 13.21 8.16 0.97
C ARG A 46 12.79 9.05 2.15
N PRO A 47 13.69 9.82 2.81
CA PRO A 47 13.28 10.73 3.89
C PRO A 47 12.31 11.82 3.43
N GLU A 48 12.53 12.39 2.25
CA GLU A 48 11.78 13.52 1.69
C GLU A 48 10.37 13.08 1.28
N ILE A 49 10.24 11.93 0.60
CA ILE A 49 8.92 11.37 0.29
C ILE A 49 8.18 11.00 1.57
N THR A 50 8.86 10.40 2.55
CA THR A 50 8.26 10.04 3.84
C THR A 50 7.70 11.28 4.53
N ARG A 51 8.49 12.36 4.59
CA ARG A 51 8.06 13.64 5.16
C ARG A 51 6.86 14.21 4.42
N THR A 52 6.92 14.26 3.10
CA THR A 52 5.85 14.80 2.24
C THR A 52 4.53 14.05 2.47
N LEU A 53 4.59 12.71 2.51
CA LEU A 53 3.41 11.88 2.73
C LEU A 53 2.87 11.99 4.17
N ARG A 54 3.73 12.19 5.17
CA ARG A 54 3.28 12.46 6.56
C ARG A 54 2.57 13.80 6.69
N GLU A 55 3.04 14.83 5.98
CA GLU A 55 2.43 16.15 5.97
C GLU A 55 1.08 16.14 5.23
N ALA A 56 1.02 15.52 4.06
CA ALA A 56 -0.18 15.45 3.22
C ALA A 56 -1.21 14.39 3.67
N GLY A 57 -0.77 13.36 4.40
CA GLY A 57 -1.52 12.12 4.60
C GLY A 57 -2.91 12.26 5.22
N ARG A 58 -3.14 13.33 5.99
CA ARG A 58 -4.44 13.62 6.61
C ARG A 58 -5.50 14.09 5.62
N THR A 59 -5.12 14.67 4.49
CA THR A 59 -6.05 15.25 3.52
C THR A 59 -6.06 14.54 2.17
N LEU A 60 -5.06 13.71 1.89
CA LEU A 60 -4.96 12.96 0.64
C LEU A 60 -6.15 12.02 0.40
N VAL A 61 -6.71 12.15 -0.80
CA VAL A 61 -7.78 11.31 -1.37
C VAL A 61 -7.24 10.48 -2.52
N THR A 62 -6.29 11.02 -3.29
CA THR A 62 -5.63 10.33 -4.40
C THR A 62 -4.13 10.55 -4.32
N LEU A 63 -3.39 9.45 -4.37
CA LEU A 63 -1.94 9.45 -4.35
C LEU A 63 -1.42 8.61 -5.52
N ARG A 64 -0.53 9.19 -6.31
CA ARG A 64 0.20 8.49 -7.38
C ARG A 64 1.69 8.59 -7.11
N VAL A 65 2.34 7.44 -7.06
CA VAL A 65 3.77 7.27 -6.78
C VAL A 65 4.35 6.25 -7.76
N ALA A 66 3.81 6.20 -8.97
CA ALA A 66 4.19 5.22 -9.97
C ALA A 66 5.59 5.51 -10.53
N ALA A 67 6.28 4.47 -11.04
CA ALA A 67 7.57 4.65 -11.71
C ALA A 67 8.63 5.35 -10.85
N ASN A 68 8.83 4.86 -9.62
CA ASN A 68 9.81 5.42 -8.67
C ASN A 68 10.83 4.39 -8.16
N ALA A 69 10.84 3.16 -8.70
CA ALA A 69 11.73 2.09 -8.23
C ALA A 69 11.65 1.81 -6.72
N LEU A 70 10.49 2.05 -6.09
CA LEU A 70 10.27 1.80 -4.66
C LEU A 70 10.28 0.28 -4.38
N GLU A 71 11.14 -0.17 -3.47
CA GLU A 71 11.15 -1.58 -3.00
C GLU A 71 10.13 -1.82 -1.87
N ALA A 72 9.79 -0.76 -1.14
CA ALA A 72 8.77 -0.74 -0.11
C ALA A 72 8.09 0.64 -0.11
N PHE A 73 6.83 0.69 0.32
CA PHE A 73 6.14 1.96 0.50
C PHE A 73 6.73 2.73 1.71
N PRO A 74 6.87 4.06 1.64
CA PRO A 74 7.40 4.85 2.75
C PRO A 74 6.55 4.76 4.03
N ASP A 75 7.21 4.74 5.19
CA ASP A 75 6.50 4.68 6.48
C ASP A 75 5.85 6.02 6.84
N VAL A 76 4.57 6.15 6.47
CA VAL A 76 3.71 7.30 6.81
C VAL A 76 3.26 7.34 8.27
N GLY A 77 3.70 6.39 9.10
CA GLY A 77 3.41 6.31 10.52
C GLY A 77 2.03 5.77 10.84
N TRP A 78 1.73 5.70 12.15
CA TRP A 78 0.57 5.04 12.73
C TRP A 78 -0.80 5.54 12.22
N GLY A 79 -0.88 6.80 11.80
CA GLY A 79 -2.10 7.41 11.28
C GLY A 79 -2.50 6.90 9.89
N GLY A 80 -1.58 6.29 9.15
CA GLY A 80 -1.82 5.86 7.78
C GLY A 80 -2.29 7.00 6.87
N LEU A 81 -3.12 6.66 5.89
CA LEU A 81 -3.76 7.59 4.94
C LEU A 81 -5.29 7.44 5.05
N PRO A 82 -5.93 8.05 6.08
CA PRO A 82 -7.30 7.73 6.48
C PRO A 82 -8.36 8.12 5.45
N ASN A 83 -8.06 9.10 4.60
CA ASN A 83 -8.98 9.63 3.59
C ASN A 83 -8.70 9.12 2.17
N LEU A 84 -7.66 8.28 2.00
CA LEU A 84 -7.23 7.84 0.68
C LEU A 84 -8.25 6.89 0.06
N LEU A 85 -8.65 7.20 -1.17
CA LEU A 85 -9.58 6.40 -1.99
C LEU A 85 -8.85 5.72 -3.15
N THR A 86 -7.82 6.36 -3.70
CA THR A 86 -7.08 5.87 -4.85
C THR A 86 -5.58 5.90 -4.58
N LEU A 87 -4.92 4.76 -4.74
CA LEU A 87 -3.47 4.63 -4.65
C LEU A 87 -2.91 3.99 -5.92
N ASP A 88 -1.97 4.67 -6.54
CA ASP A 88 -1.23 4.17 -7.70
C ASP A 88 0.25 4.05 -7.32
N VAL A 89 0.73 2.82 -7.17
CA VAL A 89 2.13 2.48 -6.89
C VAL A 89 2.68 1.54 -7.97
N SER A 90 2.11 1.60 -9.17
CA SER A 90 2.54 0.79 -10.30
C SER A 90 3.96 1.12 -10.77
N MET A 91 4.58 0.22 -11.52
CA MET A 91 5.94 0.41 -12.05
C MET A 91 6.97 0.70 -10.95
N ASN A 92 6.89 -0.02 -9.84
CA ASN A 92 7.87 0.03 -8.76
C ASN A 92 8.54 -1.36 -8.61
N ARG A 93 9.23 -1.60 -7.50
CA ARG A 93 9.89 -2.88 -7.18
C ARG A 93 9.32 -3.49 -5.90
N LEU A 94 8.03 -3.25 -5.64
CA LEU A 94 7.39 -3.73 -4.41
C LEU A 94 7.30 -5.25 -4.44
N ARG A 95 7.78 -5.89 -3.37
CA ARG A 95 7.72 -7.35 -3.22
C ARG A 95 6.58 -7.83 -2.33
N SER A 96 5.84 -6.90 -1.74
CA SER A 96 4.72 -7.21 -0.85
C SER A 96 3.79 -6.02 -0.71
N ALA A 97 2.49 -6.31 -0.74
CA ALA A 97 1.43 -5.39 -0.35
C ALA A 97 1.42 -5.11 1.18
N GLY A 98 2.16 -5.88 1.98
CA GLY A 98 2.27 -5.68 3.43
C GLY A 98 3.03 -4.40 3.83
N SER A 99 3.80 -3.80 2.91
CA SER A 99 4.47 -2.52 3.15
C SER A 99 3.55 -1.31 2.95
N LEU A 100 2.38 -1.50 2.31
CA LEU A 100 1.46 -0.43 1.97
C LEU A 100 0.84 0.23 3.22
N PRO A 101 0.43 1.50 3.13
CA PRO A 101 -0.06 2.23 4.28
C PRO A 101 -1.47 1.73 4.68
N ARG A 102 -1.82 1.85 5.95
CA ARG A 102 -3.22 1.68 6.37
C ARG A 102 -4.08 2.76 5.71
N ALA A 103 -5.09 2.34 4.95
CA ALA A 103 -6.00 3.22 4.22
C ALA A 103 -7.42 2.61 4.21
N PRO A 104 -8.18 2.74 5.31
CA PRO A 104 -9.45 2.03 5.50
C PRO A 104 -10.54 2.40 4.48
N ARG A 105 -10.38 3.52 3.77
CA ARG A 105 -11.31 3.99 2.73
C ARG A 105 -10.86 3.66 1.31
N LEU A 106 -9.71 3.01 1.14
CA LEU A 106 -9.13 2.73 -0.18
C LEU A 106 -10.11 1.89 -1.01
N ALA A 107 -10.42 2.38 -2.20
CA ALA A 107 -11.37 1.77 -3.13
C ALA A 107 -10.68 1.28 -4.42
N SER A 108 -9.59 1.93 -4.82
CA SER A 108 -8.80 1.56 -6.00
C SER A 108 -7.32 1.49 -5.65
N LEU A 109 -6.70 0.35 -5.96
CA LEU A 109 -5.27 0.11 -5.75
C LEU A 109 -4.64 -0.42 -7.04
N ASN A 110 -3.62 0.28 -7.53
CA ASN A 110 -2.80 -0.19 -8.65
C ASN A 110 -1.41 -0.60 -8.16
N LEU A 111 -1.14 -1.90 -8.23
CA LEU A 111 0.14 -2.55 -7.94
C LEU A 111 0.76 -3.19 -9.20
N ALA A 112 0.23 -2.90 -10.40
CA ALA A 112 0.73 -3.48 -11.63
C ALA A 112 2.22 -3.15 -11.85
N ARG A 113 2.96 -4.03 -12.54
CA ARG A 113 4.40 -3.85 -12.81
C ARG A 113 5.21 -3.64 -11.53
N ASN A 114 5.14 -4.62 -10.64
CA ASN A 114 5.95 -4.71 -9.42
C ASN A 114 6.61 -6.10 -9.35
N GLU A 115 7.23 -6.43 -8.22
CA GLU A 115 7.94 -7.69 -8.00
C GLU A 115 7.21 -8.59 -6.99
N ILE A 116 5.87 -8.56 -6.97
CA ILE A 116 5.07 -9.33 -6.00
C ILE A 116 5.13 -10.82 -6.36
N PRO A 117 5.75 -11.68 -5.53
CA PRO A 117 5.86 -13.11 -5.81
C PRO A 117 4.49 -13.79 -5.69
N ALA A 118 4.35 -14.96 -6.32
CA ALA A 118 3.21 -15.87 -6.20
C ALA A 118 3.12 -16.53 -4.81
N ALA A 119 3.02 -15.70 -3.76
CA ALA A 119 2.98 -16.11 -2.38
C ALA A 119 1.90 -15.31 -1.64
N TRP A 120 1.01 -16.00 -0.95
CA TRP A 120 -0.03 -15.36 -0.15
C TRP A 120 0.53 -14.39 0.90
N ALA A 121 1.68 -14.71 1.48
CA ALA A 121 2.36 -13.82 2.42
C ALA A 121 2.67 -12.43 1.81
N ALA A 122 2.87 -12.34 0.49
CA ALA A 122 3.13 -11.09 -0.19
C ALA A 122 1.84 -10.25 -0.35
N VAL A 123 0.67 -10.88 -0.49
CA VAL A 123 -0.62 -10.20 -0.71
C VAL A 123 -1.54 -10.14 0.51
N ARG A 124 -1.20 -10.80 1.62
CA ARG A 124 -2.01 -10.80 2.86
C ARG A 124 -2.33 -9.40 3.40
N GLY A 125 -1.45 -8.42 3.15
CA GLY A 125 -1.63 -7.03 3.57
C GLY A 125 -2.83 -6.35 2.92
N LEU A 126 -3.30 -6.87 1.79
CA LEU A 126 -4.50 -6.35 1.12
C LEU A 126 -5.78 -6.56 1.93
N SER A 127 -5.79 -7.52 2.87
CA SER A 127 -6.91 -7.75 3.80
C SER A 127 -7.21 -6.56 4.72
N TRP A 128 -6.28 -5.61 4.83
CA TRP A 128 -6.48 -4.37 5.57
C TRP A 128 -7.37 -3.34 4.85
N TYR A 129 -7.77 -3.60 3.60
CA TYR A 129 -8.57 -2.69 2.78
C TYR A 129 -10.00 -3.22 2.56
N PRO A 130 -10.91 -3.09 3.55
CA PRO A 130 -12.27 -3.66 3.48
C PRO A 130 -13.15 -3.04 2.39
N ARG A 131 -12.76 -1.86 1.90
CA ARG A 131 -13.49 -1.11 0.86
C ARG A 131 -12.87 -1.21 -0.52
N LEU A 132 -11.81 -2.00 -0.69
CA LEU A 132 -11.17 -2.15 -1.99
C LEU A 132 -12.15 -2.78 -2.98
N ARG A 133 -12.29 -2.17 -4.15
CA ARG A 133 -13.19 -2.59 -5.24
C ARG A 133 -12.43 -2.90 -6.52
N SER A 134 -11.41 -2.10 -6.82
CA SER A 134 -10.56 -2.27 -7.99
C SER A 134 -9.13 -2.55 -7.58
N LEU A 135 -8.59 -3.66 -8.05
CA LEU A 135 -7.22 -4.10 -7.81
C LEU A 135 -6.54 -4.40 -9.13
N PHE A 136 -5.33 -3.88 -9.32
CA PHE A 136 -4.48 -4.22 -10.46
C PHE A 136 -3.19 -4.84 -9.92
N LEU A 137 -2.90 -6.07 -10.34
CA LEU A 137 -1.70 -6.84 -10.01
C LEU A 137 -1.02 -7.39 -11.28
N ALA A 138 -1.52 -7.09 -12.47
CA ALA A 138 -0.91 -7.45 -13.75
C ALA A 138 0.59 -7.10 -13.81
N ASP A 139 1.34 -7.85 -14.62
CA ASP A 139 2.79 -7.71 -14.74
C ASP A 139 3.52 -7.85 -13.38
N ASN A 140 3.09 -8.80 -12.54
CA ASN A 140 3.82 -9.23 -11.36
C ASN A 140 4.05 -10.75 -11.43
N PRO A 141 5.08 -11.29 -10.76
CA PRO A 141 5.26 -12.75 -10.70
C PRO A 141 4.05 -13.53 -10.16
N ILE A 142 3.18 -12.89 -9.36
CA ILE A 142 1.90 -13.48 -8.91
C ILE A 142 0.88 -13.69 -10.05
N SER A 143 0.91 -12.88 -11.11
CA SER A 143 0.03 -13.01 -12.27
C SER A 143 0.54 -14.01 -13.32
N ASP A 144 1.84 -14.33 -13.30
CA ASP A 144 2.48 -15.19 -14.31
C ASP A 144 2.32 -16.69 -14.03
N GLY A 145 1.88 -17.04 -12.81
CA GLY A 145 1.73 -18.42 -12.36
C GLY A 145 0.41 -19.08 -12.76
N ASP A 146 -0.02 -20.05 -11.96
CA ASP A 146 -1.34 -20.68 -12.11
C ASP A 146 -2.45 -19.64 -11.88
N GLY A 147 -3.22 -19.36 -12.93
CA GLY A 147 -4.31 -18.39 -12.90
C GLY A 147 -5.37 -18.69 -11.84
N GLN A 148 -5.61 -19.97 -11.49
CA GLN A 148 -6.56 -20.30 -10.42
C GLN A 148 -6.00 -19.96 -9.05
N LEU A 149 -4.72 -20.27 -8.79
CA LEU A 149 -4.06 -19.89 -7.54
C LEU A 149 -4.02 -18.36 -7.38
N TYR A 150 -3.80 -17.62 -8.46
CA TYR A 150 -3.88 -16.16 -8.46
C TYR A 150 -5.25 -15.66 -8.01
N LEU A 151 -6.33 -16.16 -8.64
CA LEU A 151 -7.70 -15.78 -8.30
C LEU A 151 -8.07 -16.16 -6.86
N ASP A 152 -7.67 -17.35 -6.40
CA ASP A 152 -7.94 -17.83 -5.04
C ASP A 152 -7.20 -16.96 -3.99
N MET A 153 -5.94 -16.60 -4.23
CA MET A 153 -5.17 -15.73 -3.35
C MET A 153 -5.78 -14.33 -3.23
N VAL A 154 -6.26 -13.77 -4.35
CA VAL A 154 -6.99 -12.49 -4.36
C VAL A 154 -8.32 -12.63 -3.63
N ALA A 155 -9.05 -13.72 -3.87
CA ALA A 155 -10.34 -13.98 -3.22
C ALA A 155 -10.20 -13.99 -1.69
N TRP A 156 -9.21 -14.71 -1.15
CA TRP A 156 -8.94 -14.81 0.28
C TRP A 156 -8.44 -13.50 0.88
N SER A 157 -7.60 -12.77 0.15
CA SER A 157 -6.96 -11.55 0.66
C SER A 157 -7.89 -10.34 0.58
N CYS A 158 -8.84 -10.31 -0.37
CA CYS A 158 -9.70 -9.18 -0.67
C CYS A 158 -11.15 -9.60 -0.95
N PRO A 159 -11.97 -9.88 0.07
CA PRO A 159 -13.34 -10.35 -0.11
C PRO A 159 -14.23 -9.37 -0.90
N ALA A 160 -13.89 -8.09 -0.89
CA ALA A 160 -14.74 -7.02 -1.38
C ALA A 160 -14.38 -6.51 -2.80
N VAL A 161 -13.32 -7.06 -3.42
CA VAL A 161 -12.91 -6.68 -4.79
C VAL A 161 -13.95 -7.13 -5.80
N ALA A 162 -14.24 -6.25 -6.75
CA ALA A 162 -15.22 -6.44 -7.83
C ALA A 162 -14.57 -6.34 -9.23
N SER A 163 -13.37 -5.76 -9.32
CA SER A 163 -12.58 -5.72 -10.55
C SER A 163 -11.13 -6.05 -10.27
N LEU A 164 -10.58 -6.97 -11.07
CA LEU A 164 -9.20 -7.41 -11.04
C LEU A 164 -8.60 -7.23 -12.43
N ASP A 165 -7.49 -6.48 -12.53
CA ASP A 165 -6.78 -6.22 -13.78
C ASP A 165 -7.66 -5.66 -14.91
N GLY A 166 -8.64 -4.85 -14.54
CA GLY A 166 -9.60 -4.25 -15.47
C GLY A 166 -10.73 -5.18 -15.93
N GLN A 167 -10.75 -6.43 -15.47
CA GLN A 167 -11.84 -7.38 -15.70
C GLN A 167 -12.80 -7.41 -14.51
N ALA A 168 -14.04 -7.81 -14.77
CA ALA A 168 -15.00 -8.08 -13.70
C ALA A 168 -14.54 -9.31 -12.91
N PHE A 169 -14.42 -9.16 -11.59
CA PHE A 169 -14.05 -10.23 -10.69
C PHE A 169 -15.19 -10.50 -9.71
N SER A 170 -15.74 -11.71 -9.78
CA SER A 170 -16.75 -12.15 -8.82
C SER A 170 -16.07 -13.00 -7.77
N ASN A 171 -15.93 -12.46 -6.56
CA ASN A 171 -15.36 -13.23 -5.46
C ASN A 171 -16.34 -14.32 -5.00
N PRO A 172 -15.99 -15.62 -5.12
CA PRO A 172 -16.86 -16.71 -4.68
C PRO A 172 -17.17 -16.66 -3.17
N LEU A 173 -16.30 -16.07 -2.34
CA LEU A 173 -16.51 -15.87 -0.90
C LEU A 173 -17.55 -14.81 -0.56
N ARG A 174 -18.05 -14.04 -1.54
CA ARG A 174 -18.99 -12.94 -1.28
C ARG A 174 -20.45 -13.42 -1.23
N GLY A 175 -20.77 -14.54 -1.87
CA GLY A 175 -22.11 -15.15 -1.89
C GLY A 175 -22.35 -16.18 -0.79
N GLU A 176 -21.27 -16.75 -0.25
CA GLU A 176 -21.32 -17.68 0.88
C GLU A 176 -20.79 -16.93 2.11
N GLY A 177 -21.63 -16.73 3.13
CA GLY A 177 -21.24 -16.04 4.36
C GLY A 177 -19.85 -16.49 4.83
N ALA A 178 -19.00 -15.52 5.20
CA ALA A 178 -17.63 -15.73 5.65
C ALA A 178 -17.50 -17.04 6.44
N PRO A 179 -16.54 -17.92 6.13
CA PRO A 179 -16.60 -19.31 6.60
C PRO A 179 -16.40 -19.39 8.12
N GLY A 180 -17.52 -19.45 8.84
CA GLY A 180 -17.66 -20.06 10.16
C GLY A 180 -17.77 -21.59 10.07
N GLY A 181 -17.07 -22.19 9.10
CA GLY A 181 -17.11 -23.61 8.81
C GLY A 181 -16.61 -23.85 7.39
N LEU A 182 -15.42 -24.45 7.27
CA LEU A 182 -14.88 -24.91 6.00
C LEU A 182 -15.90 -25.87 5.36
N ARG A 183 -16.59 -25.46 4.29
CA ARG A 183 -17.44 -26.35 3.49
C ARG A 183 -16.87 -26.50 2.09
N GLY A 184 -16.83 -27.76 1.66
CA GLY A 184 -16.80 -28.25 0.27
C GLY A 184 -15.62 -27.81 -0.61
N TRP A 185 -15.57 -26.54 -0.97
CA TRP A 185 -14.62 -26.00 -1.94
C TRP A 185 -13.35 -25.45 -1.26
N ALA A 186 -13.47 -24.90 -0.04
CA ALA A 186 -12.31 -24.46 0.76
C ALA A 186 -11.40 -25.63 1.14
N LEU A 187 -11.89 -26.87 1.20
CA LEU A 187 -11.07 -28.05 1.50
C LEU A 187 -10.39 -28.66 0.27
N ARG A 188 -10.70 -28.21 -0.96
CA ARG A 188 -10.14 -28.80 -2.19
C ARG A 188 -8.82 -28.15 -2.64
N THR A 189 -8.50 -26.93 -2.20
CA THR A 189 -7.33 -26.19 -2.70
C THR A 189 -6.71 -25.22 -1.67
N ILE A 190 -6.75 -25.51 -0.36
CA ILE A 190 -5.88 -24.77 0.58
C ILE A 190 -4.42 -25.14 0.24
N PRO A 191 -3.56 -24.19 -0.16
CA PRO A 191 -2.15 -24.48 -0.39
C PRO A 191 -1.56 -25.03 0.91
N PRO A 192 -0.67 -26.04 0.88
CA PRO A 192 -0.07 -26.60 2.09
C PRO A 192 0.58 -25.54 3.00
N THR A 193 1.08 -24.45 2.41
CA THR A 193 1.64 -23.27 3.08
C THR A 193 0.61 -22.46 3.89
N MET A 194 -0.69 -22.68 3.69
CA MET A 194 -1.79 -22.03 4.40
C MET A 194 -2.40 -22.89 5.51
N LEU A 195 -2.19 -24.22 5.50
CA LEU A 195 -2.78 -25.13 6.50
C LEU A 195 -2.49 -24.74 7.97
N PRO A 196 -1.28 -24.28 8.36
CA PRO A 196 -1.01 -23.86 9.75
C PRO A 196 -1.79 -22.60 10.18
N PHE A 197 -2.21 -21.78 9.21
CA PHE A 197 -2.80 -20.46 9.46
C PHE A 197 -4.33 -20.49 9.56
N PHE A 198 -4.99 -21.44 8.89
CA PHE A 198 -6.42 -21.68 9.09
C PHE A 198 -6.75 -22.26 10.48
N ILE A 199 -5.81 -22.98 11.10
CA ILE A 199 -5.95 -23.52 12.47
C ILE A 199 -5.83 -22.40 13.53
N THR A 200 -5.09 -21.34 13.24
CA THR A 200 -4.77 -20.24 14.18
C THR A 200 -5.62 -18.99 13.99
N HIS A 201 -6.54 -18.97 13.02
CA HIS A 201 -7.44 -17.84 12.82
C HIS A 201 -8.41 -17.68 14.01
N PRO A 202 -8.66 -16.46 14.53
CA PRO A 202 -9.53 -16.24 15.69
C PRO A 202 -10.93 -16.83 15.52
N SER A 203 -11.47 -16.80 14.29
CA SER A 203 -12.78 -17.38 13.96
C SER A 203 -12.83 -18.92 14.05
N ALA A 204 -11.70 -19.62 13.85
CA ALA A 204 -11.60 -21.06 14.05
C ALA A 204 -11.59 -21.43 15.55
N GLN A 205 -10.93 -20.60 16.36
CA GLN A 205 -10.96 -20.73 17.83
C GLN A 205 -12.33 -20.39 18.40
N GLU A 206 -13.02 -19.41 17.83
CA GLU A 206 -14.39 -19.02 18.19
C GLU A 206 -15.40 -20.13 17.86
N SER A 207 -15.26 -20.79 16.70
CA SER A 207 -16.06 -21.95 16.31
C SER A 207 -15.81 -23.16 17.22
N ALA A 208 -14.57 -23.37 17.67
CA ALA A 208 -14.21 -24.40 18.65
C ALA A 208 -14.74 -24.07 20.06
N ARG A 209 -14.77 -22.79 20.45
CA ARG A 209 -15.38 -22.32 21.72
C ARG A 209 -16.91 -22.45 21.71
N GLN A 210 -17.57 -22.11 20.61
CA GLN A 210 -19.02 -22.26 20.46
C GLN A 210 -19.46 -23.73 20.49
N ARG A 211 -18.69 -24.65 19.90
CA ARG A 211 -18.93 -26.09 20.02
C ARG A 211 -18.78 -26.64 21.44
N ARG A 212 -17.93 -26.02 22.27
CA ARG A 212 -17.80 -26.37 23.70
C ARG A 212 -18.92 -25.79 24.57
N GLN A 213 -19.54 -24.69 24.16
CA GLN A 213 -20.63 -24.05 24.92
C GLN A 213 -22.03 -24.52 24.50
N GLY A 214 -22.19 -25.07 23.29
CA GLY A 214 -23.46 -25.65 22.80
C GLY A 214 -23.68 -27.13 23.16
N GLY A 215 -22.82 -27.72 23.99
CA GLY A 215 -22.87 -29.13 24.39
C GLY A 215 -23.33 -29.33 25.83
N VAL A 216 -24.47 -28.75 26.22
CA VAL A 216 -25.20 -29.11 27.44
C VAL A 216 -26.71 -29.09 27.11
N TRP A 217 -27.44 -30.08 27.65
CA TRP A 217 -28.88 -30.41 27.53
C TRP A 217 -29.20 -31.25 26.27
N GLY A 218 -29.31 -32.58 26.37
CA GLY A 218 -30.37 -33.36 27.04
C GLY A 218 -31.23 -33.97 25.90
N TRP A 219 -31.34 -35.28 25.71
CA TRP A 219 -31.67 -36.38 26.61
C TRP A 219 -30.80 -37.62 26.37
#